data_AF-A0AAN7JD65-F1
#
_entry.id   AF-A0AAN7JD65-F1
#
_cell.length_a   1.000
_cell.length_b   1.000
_cell.length_c   1.000
_cell.angle_alpha   90.00
_cell.angle_beta   90.00
_cell.angle_gamma   90.00
#
_symmetry.space_group_name_H-M   'P 1'
#
loop_
_entity.id
_entity.type
_entity.pdbx_description
1 polymer ?
#
loop_
_entity_poly.entity_id
_entity_poly.type
_entity_poly.pdbx_seq_one_letter_code
_entity_poly.pdbx_strand_id
1 'polypeptide(L)'
;MEALMEQFSSLSDQALGDRSFDPSKIEDLMRLFEVEAHESWAATEVEAHELWAATELEARVEEIKAEVALHSAMEEFRRFNA
;
A
#
# COMPACT_ATOMS: atom_id res chain seq x y z
N MET A 1 11.29 7.99 7.14
CA MET A 1 10.74 7.77 8.51
C MET A 1 11.80 7.55 9.59
N GLU A 2 12.74 6.59 9.46
CA GLU A 2 13.68 6.23 10.54
C GLU A 2 14.53 7.40 11.06
N ALA A 3 15.07 8.23 10.16
CA ALA A 3 15.84 9.41 10.55
C ALA A 3 15.03 10.43 11.36
N LEU A 4 13.72 10.55 11.09
CA LEU A 4 12.83 11.42 11.88
C LEU A 4 12.60 10.84 13.29
N MET A 5 12.51 9.50 13.42
CA MET A 5 12.39 8.83 14.72
C MET A 5 13.65 8.99 15.57
N GLU A 6 14.83 8.88 14.95
CA GLU A 6 16.11 9.13 15.62
C GLU A 6 16.21 10.58 16.12
N GLN A 7 15.85 11.54 15.28
CA GLN A 7 15.79 12.97 15.67
C GLN A 7 14.77 13.20 16.79
N PHE A 8 13.61 12.55 16.74
CA PHE A 8 12.61 12.65 17.79
C PHE A 8 13.12 12.13 19.13
N SER A 9 13.80 10.98 19.13
CA SER A 9 14.43 10.43 20.32
C SER A 9 15.46 11.40 20.90
N SER A 10 16.33 11.95 20.05
CA SER A 10 17.36 12.89 20.49
C SER A 10 16.77 14.18 21.08
N LEU A 11 15.76 14.77 20.45
CA LEU A 11 15.08 15.95 20.97
C LEU A 11 14.32 15.65 22.28
N SER A 12 13.73 14.46 22.39
CA SER A 12 13.04 14.02 23.61
C SER A 12 14.01 13.88 24.78
N ASP A 13 15.18 13.27 24.55
CA ASP A 13 16.24 13.17 25.56
C ASP A 13 16.74 14.56 25.97
N GLN A 14 16.90 15.47 25.01
CA GLN A 14 17.29 16.85 25.29
C GLN A 14 16.25 17.58 26.15
N ALA A 15 14.96 17.43 25.83
CA ALA A 15 13.87 18.06 26.57
C ALA A 15 13.79 17.62 28.04
N LEU A 16 14.24 16.40 28.36
CA LEU A 16 14.31 15.89 29.73
C LEU A 16 15.47 16.50 30.54
N GLY A 17 16.59 16.82 29.88
CA GLY A 17 17.82 17.29 30.53
C GLY A 17 18.02 18.80 30.53
N ASP A 18 17.44 19.52 29.56
CA ASP A 18 17.67 20.94 29.33
C ASP A 18 16.44 21.79 29.69
N ARG A 19 16.54 22.58 30.77
CA ARG A 19 15.47 23.48 31.22
C ARG A 19 15.22 24.67 30.28
N SER A 20 16.15 24.94 29.37
CA SER A 20 16.03 25.98 28.34
C SER A 20 15.62 25.41 26.98
N PHE A 21 15.25 24.12 26.94
CA PHE A 21 14.79 23.48 25.72
C PHE A 21 13.63 24.27 25.10
N ASP A 22 13.71 24.46 23.78
CA ASP A 22 12.69 25.11 22.99
C ASP A 22 11.73 24.06 22.42
N PRO A 23 10.46 23.99 22.92
CA PRO A 23 9.50 23.00 22.48
C PRO A 23 9.11 23.12 21.00
N SER A 24 9.32 24.28 20.38
CA SER A 24 9.01 24.49 18.96
C SER A 24 9.80 23.55 18.04
N LYS A 25 10.97 23.08 18.48
CA LYS A 25 11.77 22.10 17.73
C LYS A 25 11.06 20.75 17.55
N ILE A 26 10.27 20.33 18.56
CA ILE A 26 9.45 19.12 18.44
C ILE A 26 8.29 19.37 17.49
N GLU A 27 7.65 20.55 17.56
CA GLU A 27 6.56 20.91 16.65
C GLU A 27 7.03 20.97 15.18
N ASP A 28 8.19 21.56 14.93
CA ASP A 28 8.85 21.57 13.62
C ASP A 28 9.09 20.14 13.11
N LEU A 29 9.59 19.26 13.97
CA LEU A 29 9.80 17.86 13.63
C LEU A 29 8.48 17.12 13.37
N MET A 30 7.41 17.41 14.13
CA MET A 30 6.09 16.81 13.92
C MET A 30 5.50 17.18 12.56
N ARG A 31 5.74 18.41 12.08
CA ARG A 31 5.33 18.80 10.72
C ARG A 31 6.04 17.98 9.65
N LEU A 32 7.31 17.63 9.84
CA LEU A 32 8.04 16.74 8.93
C LEU A 32 7.50 15.31 8.97
N PHE A 33 7.12 14.82 10.15
CA PHE A 33 6.45 13.52 10.29
C PHE A 33 5.13 13.46 9.55
N GLU A 34 4.31 14.51 9.62
CA GLU A 34 3.03 14.56 8.93
C GLU A 34 3.19 14.45 7.42
N VAL A 35 4.15 15.19 6.84
CA VAL A 35 4.46 15.13 5.42
C VAL A 35 4.95 13.74 5.02
N GLU A 36 5.95 13.21 5.71
CA GLU A 36 6.51 11.88 5.42
C GLU A 36 5.44 10.77 5.56
N ALA A 37 4.58 10.85 6.57
CA ALA A 37 3.50 9.89 6.77
C ALA A 37 2.46 9.95 5.65
N HIS A 38 2.10 11.16 5.21
CA HIS A 38 1.18 11.34 4.09
C HIS A 38 1.79 10.80 2.78
N GLU A 39 3.05 11.11 2.49
CA GLU A 39 3.75 10.60 1.30
C GLU A 39 3.86 9.07 1.31
N SER A 40 4.23 8.49 2.45
CA SER A 40 4.32 7.03 2.62
C SER A 40 2.96 6.35 2.45
N TRP A 41 1.90 6.93 3.02
CA TRP A 41 0.54 6.41 2.84
C TRP A 41 0.09 6.52 1.38
N ALA A 42 0.31 7.67 0.73
CA ALA A 42 -0.03 7.86 -0.67
C ALA A 42 0.70 6.85 -1.59
N ALA A 43 1.98 6.59 -1.35
CA ALA A 43 2.74 5.58 -2.08
C ALA A 43 2.15 4.17 -1.87
N THR A 44 1.86 3.81 -0.63
CA THR A 44 1.26 2.50 -0.29
C THR A 44 -0.12 2.33 -0.93
N GLU A 45 -0.94 3.38 -0.99
CA GLU A 45 -2.26 3.34 -1.62
C GLU A 45 -2.15 3.10 -3.14
N VAL A 46 -1.18 3.73 -3.79
CA VAL A 46 -0.90 3.50 -5.22
C VAL A 46 -0.47 2.05 -5.46
N GLU A 47 0.50 1.54 -4.69
CA GLU A 47 0.96 0.16 -4.80
C GLU A 47 -0.18 -0.85 -4.56
N ALA A 48 -1.02 -0.60 -3.55
CA ALA A 48 -2.17 -1.44 -3.25
C ALA A 48 -3.20 -1.44 -4.40
N HIS A 49 -3.46 -0.28 -5.00
CA HIS A 49 -4.36 -0.17 -6.14
C HIS A 49 -3.82 -0.90 -7.37
N GLU A 50 -2.52 -0.76 -7.67
CA GLU A 50 -1.86 -1.47 -8.77
C GLU A 50 -1.90 -2.99 -8.58
N LEU A 51 -1.60 -3.47 -7.37
CA LEU A 51 -1.69 -4.88 -7.03
C LEU A 51 -3.12 -5.39 -7.20
N TRP A 52 -4.11 -4.65 -6.69
CA TRP A 52 -5.52 -5.03 -6.81
C TRP A 52 -5.95 -5.14 -8.28
N ALA A 53 -5.62 -4.14 -9.09
CA ALA A 53 -5.93 -4.13 -10.52
C ALA A 53 -5.27 -5.31 -11.26
N ALA A 54 -4.02 -5.64 -10.95
CA ALA A 54 -3.33 -6.80 -11.51
C ALA A 54 -4.03 -8.11 -11.13
N THR A 55 -4.38 -8.27 -9.86
CA THR A 55 -5.07 -9.49 -9.38
C THR A 55 -6.47 -9.65 -9.97
N GLU A 56 -7.22 -8.56 -10.12
CA GLU A 56 -8.54 -8.60 -10.77
C GLU A 56 -8.40 -8.97 -12.25
N LEU A 57 -7.41 -8.42 -12.96
CA LEU A 57 -7.15 -8.77 -14.35
C LEU A 57 -6.81 -10.25 -14.50
N GLU A 58 -5.96 -10.80 -13.64
CA GLU A 58 -5.61 -12.22 -13.63
C GLU A 58 -6.84 -13.10 -13.38
N ALA A 59 -7.68 -12.74 -12.41
CA ALA A 59 -8.93 -13.44 -12.12
C ALA A 59 -9.87 -13.44 -13.32
N ARG A 60 -10.02 -12.30 -14.01
CA ARG A 60 -10.84 -12.17 -15.23
C ARG A 60 -10.31 -13.00 -16.39
N VAL A 61 -9.00 -13.03 -16.58
CA VAL A 61 -8.38 -13.88 -17.60
C VAL A 61 -8.68 -15.36 -17.33
N GLU A 62 -8.61 -15.79 -16.08
CA GLU A 62 -8.89 -17.19 -15.73
C GLU A 62 -10.39 -17.54 -15.84
N GLU A 63 -11.27 -16.62 -15.46
CA GLU A 63 -12.72 -16.74 -15.68
C GLU A 63 -13.04 -16.93 -17.16
N ILE A 64 -12.49 -16.09 -18.04
CA ILE A 64 -12.68 -16.20 -19.49
C ILE A 64 -12.17 -17.55 -20.03
N LYS A 65 -11.00 -18.00 -19.59
CA LYS A 65 -10.49 -19.33 -20.00
C LYS A 65 -11.45 -20.45 -19.57
N ALA A 66 -11.97 -20.38 -18.35
CA ALA A 66 -12.92 -21.37 -17.86
C ALA A 66 -14.22 -21.36 -18.67
N GLU A 67 -14.75 -20.17 -19.01
CA GLU A 67 -15.92 -20.02 -19.88
C GLU A 67 -15.68 -20.60 -21.29
N VAL A 68 -14.52 -20.31 -21.89
CA VAL A 68 -14.14 -20.83 -23.21
C VAL A 68 -14.00 -22.35 -23.19
N ALA A 69 -13.38 -22.90 -22.15
CA ALA A 69 -13.24 -24.34 -21.97
C ALA A 69 -14.61 -25.02 -21.80
N LEU A 70 -15.49 -24.43 -20.99
CA LEU A 70 -16.85 -24.91 -20.79
C LEU A 70 -17.64 -24.89 -22.11
N HIS A 71 -17.56 -23.79 -22.87
CA HIS A 71 -18.26 -23.66 -24.14
C HIS A 71 -17.80 -24.73 -25.14
N SER A 72 -16.48 -24.91 -25.29
CA SER A 72 -15.91 -25.95 -26.16
C SER A 72 -16.38 -27.34 -25.74
N ALA A 73 -16.33 -27.66 -24.45
CA ALA A 73 -16.78 -28.95 -23.93
C ALA A 73 -18.28 -29.20 -24.20
N MET A 74 -19.11 -28.16 -24.08
CA MET A 74 -20.54 -28.25 -24.40
C MET A 74 -20.79 -28.47 -25.90
N GLU A 75 -20.02 -27.82 -26.78
CA GLU A 75 -20.11 -28.06 -28.23
C GLU A 75 -19.72 -29.50 -28.59
N GLU A 76 -18.63 -30.01 -28.04
CA GLU A 76 -18.20 -31.40 -28.24
C GLU A 76 -19.26 -32.39 -27.77
N PHE A 77 -19.81 -32.16 -26.57
CA PHE A 77 -20.89 -32.99 -26.02
C PHE A 77 -22.13 -32.99 -26.93
N ARG A 78 -22.50 -31.84 -27.50
CA ARG A 78 -23.63 -31.75 -28.45
C ARG A 78 -23.34 -32.54 -29.72
N ARG A 79 -22.13 -32.43 -30.29
CA ARG A 79 -21.74 -33.18 -31.49
C ARG A 79 -21.71 -34.69 -31.26
N PHE A 80 -21.30 -35.14 -30.08
CA PHE A 80 -21.30 -36.56 -29.73
C PHE A 80 -22.70 -37.16 -29.60
N ASN A 81 -23.69 -36.36 -29.21
CA ASN A 81 -25.08 -36.80 -29.00
C ASN A 81 -26.04 -36.48 -30.17
N ALA A 82 -25.53 -35.96 -31.28
CA ALA A 82 -26.30 -35.65 -32.50
C ALA A 82 -26.12 -36.76 -33.54
#